data_AF-A0A960UBV1-F1
#
_entry.id   AF-A0A960UBV1-F1
#
_cell.length_a   1.000
_cell.length_b   1.000
_cell.length_c   1.000
_cell.angle_alpha   90.00
_cell.angle_beta   90.00
_cell.angle_gamma   90.00
#
_symmetry.space_group_name_H-M   'P 1'
#
loop_
_entity.id
_entity.type
_entity.pdbx_description
1 polymer ?
#
loop_
_entity_poly.entity_id
_entity_poly.type
_entity_poly.pdbx_seq_one_letter_code
_entity_poly.pdbx_strand_id
1 'polypeptide(L)'
;MNQKVFVLSSVFVLSILIACKYAINIDLSLQKMITLAKSNKDVMVYDSGVQIKFQMASTKKCESEKENLAAILTRYYKEVRESKCATEGTGVFLVTEALISIKKQGTVLKDKDKSMVGIDIDSSSDKADVYLTMDKVMFESLYMDIKKKYMQKTQLANIDLSIRLVNDTKQNINFKVFNSFVNKTPYPAFGTFSAKPDDTFEIVISDVLKQYINDTGFRRIMIIDLPSGELSPQKDEVKKEESGNTGDETGSKKVEEKETKKEELPPAIEDKKDEPKKEEPKKEEPKKEESKNKKEKDNYSDDDGIIIN
;
A
#
# COMPACT_ATOMS: atom_id res chain seq x y z
N MET A 1 16.27 35.94 55.92
CA MET A 1 17.11 34.85 55.36
C MET A 1 16.18 33.73 54.87
N ASN A 2 15.69 33.82 53.63
CA ASN A 2 14.75 32.86 53.04
C ASN A 2 15.22 32.50 51.63
N GLN A 3 15.82 31.33 51.43
CA GLN A 3 16.13 30.81 50.09
C GLN A 3 16.36 29.30 50.11
N LYS A 4 15.31 28.51 50.37
CA LYS A 4 15.37 27.03 50.28
C LYS A 4 14.05 26.40 49.84
N VAL A 5 13.43 26.83 48.75
CA VAL A 5 12.36 26.06 48.10
C VAL A 5 12.31 26.40 46.61
N PHE A 6 13.26 25.96 45.79
CA PHE A 6 13.10 26.02 44.32
C PHE A 6 14.03 25.03 43.58
N VAL A 7 14.03 23.76 44.00
CA VAL A 7 14.75 22.67 43.28
C VAL A 7 13.86 21.43 43.11
N LEU A 8 12.57 21.64 42.82
CA LEU A 8 11.62 20.55 42.54
C LEU A 8 10.94 20.67 41.17
N SER A 9 11.23 21.72 40.39
CA SER A 9 10.54 22.00 39.12
C SER A 9 11.33 21.63 37.85
N SER A 10 12.53 21.05 37.96
CA SER A 10 13.40 20.78 36.80
C SER A 10 13.42 19.31 36.35
N VAL A 11 12.73 18.40 37.05
CA VAL A 11 12.78 16.94 36.75
C VAL A 11 11.60 16.45 35.91
N PHE A 12 10.59 17.30 35.64
CA PHE A 12 9.39 16.90 34.89
C PHE A 12 9.43 17.23 33.39
N VAL A 13 10.56 17.75 32.87
CA VAL A 13 10.75 18.09 31.44
C VAL A 13 11.75 17.13 30.79
N LEU A 14 11.76 15.88 31.24
CA LEU A 14 12.25 14.75 30.47
C LEU A 14 11.05 13.85 30.11
N SER A 15 9.96 14.48 29.67
CA SER A 15 8.94 13.79 28.87
C SER A 15 9.61 13.38 27.57
N ILE A 16 10.28 12.23 27.64
CA ILE A 16 10.93 11.54 26.53
C ILE A 16 9.88 11.52 25.42
N LEU A 17 10.08 12.34 24.40
CA LEU A 17 9.37 12.28 23.14
C LEU A 17 9.81 10.99 22.46
N ILE A 18 9.36 9.84 22.98
CA ILE A 18 9.50 8.56 22.30
C ILE A 18 8.58 8.67 21.10
N ALA A 19 9.13 9.18 19.99
CA ALA A 19 8.50 9.08 18.69
C ALA A 19 8.25 7.60 18.45
N CYS A 20 6.98 7.20 18.43
CA CYS A 20 6.60 5.83 18.13
C CYS A 20 7.02 5.56 16.70
N LYS A 21 7.87 4.56 16.50
CA LYS A 21 8.29 4.15 15.16
C LYS A 21 7.10 3.57 14.42
N TYR A 22 6.88 4.06 13.20
CA TYR A 22 5.89 3.54 12.28
C TYR A 22 6.58 3.08 11.01
N ALA A 23 6.37 1.84 10.59
CA ALA A 23 7.00 1.29 9.40
C ALA A 23 5.98 0.60 8.48
N ILE A 24 6.21 0.72 7.18
CA ILE A 24 5.43 0.06 6.12
C ILE A 24 6.44 -0.68 5.24
N ASN A 25 6.31 -1.99 5.15
CA ASN A 25 7.15 -2.85 4.32
C ASN A 25 6.28 -3.48 3.24
N ILE A 26 6.52 -3.16 1.97
CA ILE A 26 5.74 -3.66 0.84
C ILE A 26 6.49 -4.83 0.20
N ASP A 27 5.86 -6.00 0.08
CA ASP A 27 6.43 -7.12 -0.66
C ASP A 27 6.07 -6.98 -2.14
N LEU A 28 7.04 -6.98 -3.05
CA LEU A 28 6.83 -6.93 -4.50
C LEU A 28 7.46 -8.13 -5.20
N SER A 29 6.73 -8.66 -6.18
CA SER A 29 7.14 -9.77 -7.06
C SER A 29 7.45 -9.22 -8.46
N LEU A 30 8.65 -9.50 -8.97
CA LEU A 30 9.02 -9.12 -10.33
C LEU A 30 8.15 -9.85 -11.36
N GLN A 31 7.80 -11.12 -11.13
CA GLN A 31 6.93 -11.86 -12.04
C GLN A 31 5.56 -11.19 -12.19
N LYS A 32 4.92 -10.78 -11.08
CA LYS A 32 3.63 -10.08 -11.13
C LYS A 32 3.72 -8.76 -11.89
N MET A 33 4.74 -7.95 -11.61
CA MET A 33 4.93 -6.65 -12.27
C MET A 33 5.22 -6.80 -13.76
N ILE A 34 6.09 -7.73 -14.17
CA ILE A 34 6.40 -7.98 -15.58
C ILE A 34 5.17 -8.56 -16.31
N THR A 35 4.44 -9.48 -15.68
CA THR A 35 3.19 -10.03 -16.25
C THR A 35 2.17 -8.93 -16.47
N LEU A 36 2.04 -8.01 -15.50
CA LEU A 36 1.14 -6.86 -15.61
C LEU A 36 1.56 -5.90 -16.72
N ALA A 37 2.86 -5.58 -16.82
CA ALA A 37 3.42 -4.72 -17.86
C ALA A 37 3.19 -5.28 -19.27
N LYS A 38 3.34 -6.60 -19.45
CA LYS A 38 3.19 -7.26 -20.76
C LYS A 38 1.75 -7.65 -21.11
N SER A 39 0.84 -7.59 -20.15
CA SER A 39 -0.55 -7.96 -20.37
C SER A 39 -1.20 -7.01 -21.37
N ASN A 40 -2.04 -7.51 -22.29
CA ASN A 40 -2.90 -6.65 -23.13
C ASN A 40 -4.26 -6.35 -22.46
N LYS A 41 -4.47 -6.81 -21.22
CA LYS A 41 -5.71 -6.53 -20.49
C LYS A 41 -5.63 -5.15 -19.86
N ASP A 42 -6.66 -4.33 -20.09
CA ASP A 42 -6.77 -2.96 -19.56
C ASP A 42 -7.07 -2.91 -18.06
N VAL A 43 -7.71 -3.97 -17.54
CA VAL A 43 -8.16 -4.07 -16.14
C VAL A 43 -7.56 -5.33 -15.52
N MET A 44 -6.25 -5.33 -15.33
CA MET A 44 -5.54 -6.34 -14.56
C MET A 44 -5.00 -5.69 -13.28
N VAL A 45 -5.38 -6.26 -12.14
CA VAL A 45 -4.96 -5.81 -10.82
C VAL A 45 -4.48 -7.03 -10.05
N TYR A 46 -3.28 -6.94 -9.47
CA TYR A 46 -2.73 -7.95 -8.60
C TYR A 46 -2.67 -7.44 -7.16
N ASP A 47 -2.77 -8.35 -6.22
CA ASP A 47 -2.58 -8.02 -4.81
C ASP A 47 -1.13 -8.27 -4.39
N SER A 48 -0.60 -7.32 -3.63
CA SER A 48 0.68 -7.45 -2.92
C SER A 48 0.48 -7.31 -1.42
N GLY A 49 1.28 -8.06 -0.67
CA GLY A 49 1.33 -7.96 0.77
C GLY A 49 2.01 -6.67 1.21
N VAL A 50 1.48 -6.09 2.28
CA VAL A 50 2.15 -5.03 3.03
C VAL A 50 2.14 -5.39 4.51
N GLN A 51 3.28 -5.21 5.16
CA GLN A 51 3.42 -5.33 6.59
C GLN A 51 3.53 -3.95 7.21
N ILE A 52 2.65 -3.67 8.15
CA ILE A 52 2.52 -2.39 8.81
C ILE A 52 2.91 -2.58 10.27
N LYS A 53 3.95 -1.89 10.74
CA LYS A 53 4.46 -2.01 12.12
C LYS A 53 4.26 -0.71 12.88
N PHE A 54 3.55 -0.78 14.00
CA PHE A 54 3.38 0.32 14.93
C PHE A 54 4.08 0.02 16.24
N GLN A 55 5.00 0.88 16.67
CA GLN A 55 5.62 0.74 17.97
C GLN A 55 4.61 1.00 19.09
N MET A 56 4.56 0.09 20.05
CA MET A 56 3.68 0.11 21.20
C MET A 56 4.48 0.32 22.48
N ALA A 57 3.86 0.97 23.47
CA ALA A 57 4.50 1.24 24.75
C ALA A 57 4.84 -0.02 25.56
N SER A 58 4.09 -1.11 25.36
CA SER A 58 4.31 -2.40 26.03
C SER A 58 3.53 -3.53 25.35
N THR A 59 3.88 -4.79 25.64
CA THR A 59 3.15 -5.98 25.16
C THR A 59 1.69 -5.96 25.60
N LYS A 60 1.40 -5.57 26.84
CA LYS A 60 0.02 -5.46 27.34
C LYS A 60 -0.80 -4.45 26.54
N LYS A 61 -0.21 -3.30 26.20
CA LYS A 61 -0.87 -2.29 25.35
C LYS A 61 -1.00 -2.74 23.90
N CYS A 62 -0.02 -3.47 23.39
CA CYS A 62 -0.13 -4.06 22.07
C CYS A 62 -1.33 -5.02 21.99
N GLU A 63 -1.45 -5.98 22.92
CA GLU A 63 -2.56 -6.94 22.91
C GLU A 63 -3.92 -6.27 23.09
N SER A 64 -4.02 -5.26 23.97
CA SER A 64 -5.31 -4.56 24.19
C SER A 64 -5.74 -3.67 23.01
N GLU A 65 -4.80 -3.18 22.19
CA GLU A 65 -5.10 -2.27 21.07
C GLU A 65 -5.06 -2.96 19.70
N LYS A 66 -4.70 -4.25 19.65
CA LYS A 66 -4.55 -5.04 18.43
C LYS A 66 -5.77 -4.95 17.51
N GLU A 67 -6.95 -5.30 18.03
CA GLU A 67 -8.20 -5.29 17.27
C GLU A 67 -8.62 -3.86 16.88
N ASN A 68 -8.38 -2.90 17.77
CA ASN A 68 -8.69 -1.50 17.55
C ASN A 68 -7.92 -0.91 16.37
N LEU A 69 -6.61 -1.18 16.30
CA LEU A 69 -5.78 -0.68 15.21
C LEU A 69 -6.07 -1.42 13.91
N ALA A 70 -6.28 -2.73 13.96
CA ALA A 70 -6.73 -3.50 12.80
C ALA A 70 -8.01 -2.91 12.19
N ALA A 71 -9.00 -2.59 13.04
CA ALA A 71 -10.26 -1.97 12.62
C ALA A 71 -10.12 -0.53 12.07
N ILE A 72 -9.05 0.19 12.42
CA ILE A 72 -8.71 1.46 11.78
C ILE A 72 -8.16 1.18 10.38
N LEU A 73 -7.18 0.27 10.27
CA LEU A 73 -6.49 -0.04 9.03
C LEU A 73 -7.41 -0.62 7.95
N THR A 74 -8.45 -1.37 8.32
CA THR A 74 -9.44 -1.92 7.36
C THR A 74 -10.18 -0.84 6.56
N ARG A 75 -10.19 0.42 7.02
CA ARG A 75 -10.77 1.55 6.27
C ARG A 75 -9.85 2.09 5.18
N TYR A 76 -8.57 1.75 5.22
CA TYR A 76 -7.53 2.38 4.40
C TYR A 76 -6.74 1.38 3.55
N TYR A 77 -6.94 0.09 3.75
CA TYR A 77 -6.32 -0.97 2.96
C TYR A 77 -7.39 -1.90 2.42
N LYS A 78 -7.09 -2.52 1.26
CA LYS A 78 -8.02 -3.40 0.55
C LYS A 78 -8.54 -4.54 1.45
N GLU A 79 -7.60 -5.16 2.17
CA GLU A 79 -7.88 -6.24 3.10
C GLU A 79 -6.84 -6.15 4.23
N VAL A 80 -7.28 -6.34 5.47
CA VAL A 80 -6.40 -6.52 6.63
C VAL A 80 -6.59 -7.94 7.11
N ARG A 81 -5.48 -8.66 7.25
CA ARG A 81 -5.47 -10.09 7.57
C ARG A 81 -5.17 -10.29 9.05
N GLU A 82 -3.90 -10.55 9.35
CA GLU A 82 -3.44 -10.88 10.69
C GLU A 82 -2.82 -9.65 11.35
N SER A 83 -3.12 -9.46 12.63
CA SER A 83 -2.41 -8.55 13.51
C SER A 83 -1.79 -9.33 14.66
N LYS A 84 -0.52 -9.08 14.98
CA LYS A 84 0.19 -9.75 16.07
C LYS A 84 1.13 -8.80 16.80
N CYS A 85 1.37 -9.10 18.06
CA CYS A 85 2.36 -8.39 18.86
C CYS A 85 3.72 -9.08 18.72
N ALA A 86 4.72 -8.35 18.26
CA ALA A 86 6.09 -8.81 18.10
C ALA A 86 7.03 -7.99 19.00
N THR A 87 8.07 -8.65 19.51
CA THR A 87 9.16 -7.97 20.22
C THR A 87 10.38 -8.00 19.32
N GLU A 88 10.91 -6.83 18.97
CA GLU A 88 12.08 -6.68 18.11
C GLU A 88 13.10 -5.78 18.83
N GLY A 89 14.23 -6.38 19.23
CA GLY A 89 15.21 -5.71 20.09
C GLY A 89 14.58 -5.29 21.43
N THR A 90 14.63 -4.01 21.75
CA THR A 90 14.01 -3.44 22.96
C THR A 90 12.60 -2.89 22.72
N GLY A 91 12.08 -2.98 21.48
CA GLY A 91 10.79 -2.43 21.10
C GLY A 91 9.70 -3.49 21.06
N VAL A 92 8.48 -3.10 21.42
CA VAL A 92 7.26 -3.87 21.16
C VAL A 92 6.55 -3.25 19.98
N PHE A 93 6.12 -4.08 19.03
CA PHE A 93 5.44 -3.66 17.81
C PHE A 93 4.12 -4.41 17.63
N LEU A 94 3.09 -3.67 17.24
CA LEU A 94 1.91 -4.24 16.63
C LEU A 94 2.16 -4.35 15.13
N VAL A 95 2.26 -5.58 14.65
CA VAL A 95 2.54 -5.91 13.25
C VAL A 95 1.23 -6.37 12.61
N THR A 96 0.80 -5.67 11.57
CA THR A 96 -0.42 -5.97 10.83
C THR A 96 -0.11 -6.25 9.37
N GLU A 97 -0.65 -7.33 8.84
CA GLU A 97 -0.59 -7.67 7.42
C GLU A 97 -1.82 -7.15 6.69
N ALA A 98 -1.61 -6.53 5.54
CA ALA A 98 -2.67 -6.03 4.69
C ALA A 98 -2.34 -6.25 3.21
N LEU A 99 -3.30 -5.94 2.34
CA LEU A 99 -3.15 -5.98 0.89
C LEU A 99 -3.18 -4.58 0.27
N ILE A 100 -2.36 -4.41 -0.76
CA ILE A 100 -2.35 -3.25 -1.65
C ILE A 100 -2.51 -3.72 -3.10
N SER A 101 -3.01 -2.82 -3.94
CA SER A 101 -3.18 -3.09 -5.37
C SER A 101 -1.91 -2.73 -6.17
N ILE A 102 -1.51 -3.64 -7.05
CA ILE A 102 -0.59 -3.40 -8.16
C ILE A 102 -1.41 -3.38 -9.45
N LYS A 103 -1.39 -2.27 -10.18
CA LYS A 103 -2.22 -2.07 -11.37
C LYS A 103 -1.45 -1.36 -12.48
N LYS A 104 -1.99 -1.35 -13.69
CA LYS A 104 -1.48 -0.48 -14.74
C LYS A 104 -1.84 0.96 -14.45
N GLN A 105 -0.98 1.88 -14.89
CA GLN A 105 -1.28 3.30 -14.83
C GLN A 105 -2.56 3.61 -15.62
N GLY A 106 -3.42 4.46 -15.06
CA GLY A 106 -4.72 4.80 -15.64
C GLY A 106 -5.85 3.80 -15.35
N THR A 107 -5.57 2.60 -14.81
CA THR A 107 -6.63 1.68 -14.39
C THR A 107 -7.41 2.26 -13.21
N VAL A 108 -8.73 2.38 -13.38
CA VAL A 108 -9.65 2.84 -12.32
C VAL A 108 -9.98 1.67 -11.41
N LEU A 109 -9.69 1.82 -10.11
CA LEU A 109 -9.99 0.80 -9.10
C LEU A 109 -11.44 0.92 -8.63
N LYS A 110 -12.08 -0.22 -8.40
CA LYS A 110 -13.33 -0.29 -7.64
C LYS A 110 -13.03 0.07 -6.18
N ASP A 111 -14.02 0.60 -5.46
CA ASP A 111 -13.81 1.05 -4.07
C ASP A 111 -13.24 -0.02 -3.16
N LYS A 112 -13.68 -1.27 -3.33
CA LYS A 112 -13.16 -2.43 -2.57
C LYS A 112 -11.70 -2.78 -2.85
N ASP A 113 -11.14 -2.32 -3.96
CA ASP A 113 -9.75 -2.59 -4.37
C ASP A 113 -8.83 -1.38 -4.08
N LYS A 114 -9.38 -0.28 -3.55
CA LYS A 114 -8.60 0.90 -3.18
C LYS A 114 -7.81 0.64 -1.89
N SER A 115 -6.60 1.16 -1.87
CA SER A 115 -5.72 1.18 -0.72
C SER A 115 -5.01 2.53 -0.66
N MET A 116 -4.69 2.98 0.55
CA MET A 116 -4.01 4.25 0.80
C MET A 116 -2.67 4.33 0.08
N VAL A 117 -1.96 3.20 -0.02
CA VAL A 117 -0.75 3.06 -0.84
C VAL A 117 -0.96 2.00 -1.91
N GLY A 118 -0.34 2.17 -3.06
CA GLY A 118 -0.46 1.25 -4.19
C GLY A 118 0.76 1.30 -5.10
N ILE A 119 0.78 0.41 -6.09
CA ILE A 119 1.81 0.38 -7.13
C ILE A 119 1.14 0.52 -8.50
N ASP A 120 1.58 1.50 -9.25
CA ASP A 120 1.16 1.71 -10.64
C ASP A 120 2.32 1.35 -11.56
N ILE A 121 2.03 0.58 -12.61
CA ILE A 121 2.97 0.17 -13.64
C ILE A 121 2.63 0.89 -14.94
N ASP A 122 3.55 1.67 -15.44
CA ASP A 122 3.52 2.19 -16.81
C ASP A 122 4.56 1.42 -17.64
N SER A 123 4.22 1.02 -18.85
CA SER A 123 5.04 0.09 -19.62
C SER A 123 5.22 0.54 -21.05
N SER A 124 6.46 0.45 -21.51
CA SER A 124 6.88 0.55 -22.90
C SER A 124 7.26 -0.86 -23.42
N SER A 125 7.78 -0.93 -24.66
CA SER A 125 8.12 -2.21 -25.29
C SER A 125 9.17 -3.03 -24.54
N ASP A 126 10.15 -2.37 -23.93
CA ASP A 126 11.33 -2.99 -23.34
C ASP A 126 11.49 -2.67 -21.85
N LYS A 127 10.66 -1.79 -21.28
CA LYS A 127 10.77 -1.33 -19.89
C LYS A 127 9.42 -1.12 -19.23
N ALA A 128 9.39 -1.34 -17.92
CA ALA A 128 8.28 -0.96 -17.06
C ALA A 128 8.75 0.05 -16.00
N ASP A 129 8.15 1.23 -16.00
CA ASP A 129 8.25 2.22 -14.94
C ASP A 129 7.29 1.85 -13.79
N VAL A 130 7.84 1.75 -12.58
CA VAL A 130 7.10 1.41 -11.37
C VAL A 130 6.95 2.65 -10.52
N TYR A 131 5.70 3.01 -10.22
CA TYR A 131 5.32 4.15 -9.40
C TYR A 131 4.75 3.69 -8.08
N LEU A 132 5.25 4.25 -6.98
CA LEU A 132 4.59 4.17 -5.69
C LEU A 132 3.54 5.29 -5.65
N THR A 133 2.30 4.91 -5.39
CA THR A 133 1.16 5.83 -5.29
C THR A 133 0.65 5.89 -3.86
N MET A 134 0.15 7.05 -3.47
CA MET A 134 -0.45 7.32 -2.17
C MET A 134 -1.69 8.20 -2.33
N ASP A 135 -2.84 7.71 -1.84
CA ASP A 135 -4.04 8.51 -1.68
C ASP A 135 -3.86 9.42 -0.46
N LYS A 136 -3.62 10.71 -0.73
CA LYS A 136 -3.37 11.73 0.29
C LYS A 136 -4.56 11.93 1.23
N VAL A 137 -5.79 11.77 0.74
CA VAL A 137 -7.01 11.95 1.55
C VAL A 137 -7.17 10.78 2.51
N MET A 138 -6.94 9.55 2.04
CA MET A 138 -6.90 8.37 2.91
C MET A 138 -5.77 8.46 3.92
N PHE A 139 -4.58 8.93 3.51
CA PHE A 139 -3.44 9.08 4.40
C PHE A 139 -3.72 10.09 5.53
N GLU A 140 -4.23 11.27 5.20
CA GLU A 140 -4.58 12.29 6.20
C GLU A 140 -5.69 11.79 7.14
N SER A 141 -6.67 11.06 6.60
CA SER A 141 -7.75 10.47 7.40
C SER A 141 -7.22 9.40 8.36
N LEU A 142 -6.35 8.49 7.89
CA LEU A 142 -5.69 7.50 8.73
C LEU A 142 -4.90 8.18 9.85
N TYR A 143 -4.14 9.21 9.49
CA TYR A 143 -3.38 9.99 10.45
C TYR A 143 -4.29 10.59 11.53
N MET A 144 -5.41 11.21 11.15
CA MET A 144 -6.35 11.81 12.10
C MET A 144 -6.99 10.76 13.02
N ASP A 145 -7.31 9.58 12.50
CA ASP A 145 -7.86 8.47 13.30
C ASP A 145 -6.84 7.93 14.30
N ILE A 146 -5.58 7.74 13.89
CA ILE A 146 -4.49 7.33 14.77
C ILE A 146 -4.25 8.41 15.83
N LYS A 147 -4.15 9.67 15.43
CA LYS A 147 -3.91 10.80 16.33
C LYS A 147 -5.02 10.93 17.37
N LYS A 148 -6.29 10.83 16.96
CA LYS A 148 -7.44 10.93 17.85
C LYS A 148 -7.41 9.84 18.93
N LYS A 149 -6.99 8.63 18.58
CA LYS A 149 -7.01 7.49 19.51
C LYS A 149 -5.76 7.41 20.38
N TYR A 150 -4.59 7.66 19.81
CA TYR A 150 -3.30 7.40 20.46
C TYR A 150 -2.54 8.68 20.84
N MET A 151 -3.05 9.86 20.48
CA MET A 151 -2.36 11.15 20.63
C MET A 151 -0.97 11.18 19.97
N GLN A 152 -0.75 10.31 18.97
CA GLN A 152 0.51 10.18 18.25
C GLN A 152 0.52 11.10 17.04
N LYS A 153 1.65 11.79 16.82
CA LYS A 153 1.89 12.56 15.60
C LYS A 153 2.59 11.68 14.56
N THR A 154 1.83 11.11 13.63
CA THR A 154 2.36 10.42 12.46
C THR A 154 2.51 11.41 11.31
N GLN A 155 3.72 11.67 10.83
CA GLN A 155 3.95 12.36 9.55
C GLN A 155 4.58 11.36 8.59
N LEU A 156 4.34 11.47 7.28
CA LEU A 156 4.94 10.53 6.30
C LEU A 156 6.47 10.51 6.39
N ALA A 157 7.09 11.65 6.68
CA ALA A 157 8.53 11.74 6.92
C ALA A 157 9.01 10.79 8.04
N ASN A 158 8.18 10.56 9.06
CA ASN A 158 8.46 9.71 10.21
C ASN A 158 8.07 8.24 9.98
N ILE A 159 7.65 7.87 8.76
CA ILE A 159 7.34 6.50 8.39
C ILE A 159 8.55 5.87 7.72
N ASP A 160 9.01 4.74 8.26
CA ASP A 160 9.99 3.91 7.60
C ASP A 160 9.29 3.13 6.48
N LEU A 161 9.46 3.59 5.23
CA LEU A 161 8.87 2.96 4.06
C LEU A 161 9.91 2.13 3.33
N SER A 162 9.70 0.82 3.30
CA SER A 162 10.56 -0.13 2.61
C SER A 162 9.80 -1.01 1.63
N ILE A 163 10.53 -1.56 0.68
CA ILE A 163 10.06 -2.49 -0.33
C ILE A 163 10.98 -3.70 -0.31
N ARG A 164 10.40 -4.88 -0.13
CA ARG A 164 11.07 -6.16 -0.32
C ARG A 164 10.76 -6.65 -1.73
N LEU A 165 11.73 -6.49 -2.63
CA LEU A 165 11.61 -6.94 -4.02
C LEU A 165 12.18 -8.35 -4.15
N VAL A 166 11.38 -9.29 -4.67
CA VAL A 166 11.81 -10.67 -4.94
C VAL A 166 11.81 -10.91 -6.44
N ASN A 167 12.91 -11.48 -6.96
CA ASN A 167 12.93 -12.05 -8.29
C ASN A 167 12.42 -13.48 -8.28
N ASP A 168 11.11 -13.63 -8.27
CA ASP A 168 10.42 -14.92 -8.40
C ASP A 168 10.33 -15.42 -9.85
N THR A 169 11.04 -14.79 -10.78
CA THR A 169 11.14 -15.26 -12.17
C THR A 169 12.26 -16.29 -12.34
N LYS A 170 12.23 -17.05 -13.44
CA LYS A 170 13.27 -18.04 -13.78
C LYS A 170 14.49 -17.44 -14.49
N GLN A 171 14.59 -16.11 -14.60
CA GLN A 171 15.64 -15.45 -15.38
C GLN A 171 16.23 -14.27 -14.63
N ASN A 172 17.38 -13.80 -15.11
CA ASN A 172 17.97 -12.59 -14.57
C ASN A 172 17.17 -11.37 -15.03
N ILE A 173 16.80 -10.51 -14.09
CA ILE A 173 16.05 -9.28 -14.36
C ILE A 173 16.90 -8.08 -13.97
N ASN A 174 17.12 -7.19 -14.93
CA ASN A 174 17.79 -5.93 -14.66
C ASN A 174 16.76 -4.89 -14.23
N PHE A 175 17.11 -4.08 -13.24
CA PHE A 175 16.26 -2.99 -12.78
C PHE A 175 17.09 -1.84 -12.25
N LYS A 176 16.48 -0.66 -12.20
CA LYS A 176 17.05 0.56 -11.67
C LYS A 176 16.16 1.10 -10.56
N VAL A 177 16.73 1.46 -9.42
CA VAL A 177 15.99 2.02 -8.27
C VAL A 177 16.42 3.46 -8.05
N PHE A 178 15.49 4.35 -7.71
CA PHE A 178 15.76 5.79 -7.56
C PHE A 178 15.71 6.24 -6.09
N ASN A 179 16.56 7.21 -5.73
CA ASN A 179 16.55 7.93 -4.43
C ASN A 179 16.26 7.02 -3.21
N SER A 180 17.06 5.98 -3.02
CA SER A 180 16.78 4.93 -2.04
C SER A 180 18.05 4.32 -1.45
N PHE A 181 17.89 3.51 -0.41
CA PHE A 181 18.93 2.64 0.09
C PHE A 181 18.61 1.21 -0.34
N VAL A 182 19.51 0.56 -1.05
CA VAL A 182 19.35 -0.85 -1.47
C VAL A 182 20.31 -1.69 -0.67
N ASN A 183 19.79 -2.66 0.09
CA ASN A 183 20.56 -3.49 1.02
C ASN A 183 21.49 -2.64 1.91
N LYS A 184 20.93 -1.57 2.51
CA LYS A 184 21.63 -0.58 3.37
C LYS A 184 22.66 0.31 2.67
N THR A 185 22.85 0.18 1.37
CA THR A 185 23.76 1.03 0.59
C THR A 185 23.00 2.19 -0.04
N PRO A 186 23.41 3.45 0.14
CA PRO A 186 22.70 4.61 -0.39
C PRO A 186 22.89 4.79 -1.90
N TYR A 187 21.80 5.11 -2.61
CA TYR A 187 21.79 5.51 -4.02
C TYR A 187 21.00 6.81 -4.19
N PRO A 188 21.66 7.98 -3.99
CA PRO A 188 20.98 9.28 -3.98
C PRO A 188 20.29 9.63 -5.29
N ALA A 189 20.87 9.26 -6.45
CA ALA A 189 20.23 9.44 -7.75
C ALA A 189 19.50 8.15 -8.17
N PHE A 190 20.29 7.13 -8.54
CA PHE A 190 19.80 5.80 -8.85
C PHE A 190 20.89 4.74 -8.68
N GLY A 191 20.48 3.48 -8.52
CA GLY A 191 21.34 2.31 -8.60
C GLY A 191 20.81 1.35 -9.67
N THR A 192 21.69 0.67 -10.39
CA THR A 192 21.34 -0.37 -11.37
C THR A 192 21.74 -1.73 -10.82
N PHE A 193 20.84 -2.70 -10.92
CA PHE A 193 21.00 -4.03 -10.34
C PHE A 193 20.60 -5.10 -11.35
N SER A 194 21.17 -6.29 -11.20
CA SER A 194 20.76 -7.50 -11.90
C SER A 194 20.37 -8.53 -10.86
N ALA A 195 19.08 -8.83 -10.76
CA ALA A 195 18.56 -9.86 -9.88
C ALA A 195 18.65 -11.22 -10.56
N LYS A 196 19.31 -12.19 -9.94
CA LYS A 196 19.21 -13.61 -10.32
C LYS A 196 17.89 -14.19 -9.81
N PRO A 197 17.44 -15.36 -10.32
CA PRO A 197 16.31 -16.07 -9.73
C PRO A 197 16.46 -16.22 -8.22
N ASP A 198 15.36 -15.99 -7.50
CA ASP A 198 15.23 -16.06 -6.04
C ASP A 198 15.98 -14.97 -5.25
N ASP A 199 16.69 -14.05 -5.91
CA ASP A 199 17.30 -12.90 -5.24
C ASP A 199 16.23 -12.02 -4.58
N THR A 200 16.55 -11.52 -3.39
CA THR A 200 15.73 -10.58 -2.63
C THR A 200 16.51 -9.30 -2.37
N PHE A 201 15.86 -8.16 -2.59
CA PHE A 201 16.40 -6.82 -2.33
C PHE A 201 15.54 -6.10 -1.30
N GLU A 202 16.18 -5.52 -0.30
CA GLU A 202 15.55 -4.58 0.63
C GLU A 202 15.81 -3.15 0.13
N ILE A 203 14.76 -2.45 -0.26
CA ILE A 203 14.80 -1.09 -0.80
C ILE A 203 14.11 -0.16 0.19
N VAL A 204 14.87 0.69 0.88
CA VAL A 204 14.33 1.70 1.79
C VAL A 204 14.20 3.04 1.05
N ILE A 205 13.00 3.60 1.02
CA ILE A 205 12.70 4.85 0.33
C ILE A 205 13.28 6.02 1.14
N SER A 206 14.06 6.89 0.48
CA SER A 206 14.67 8.04 1.17
C SER A 206 13.63 9.05 1.67
N ASP A 207 14.00 9.85 2.66
CA ASP A 207 13.15 10.92 3.19
C ASP A 207 12.77 11.96 2.14
N VAL A 208 13.71 12.28 1.23
CA VAL A 208 13.45 13.19 0.10
C VAL A 208 12.36 12.63 -0.82
N LEU A 209 12.45 11.33 -1.13
CA LEU A 209 11.46 10.67 -1.99
C LEU A 209 10.11 10.53 -1.29
N LYS A 210 10.09 10.19 0.01
CA LYS A 210 8.86 10.18 0.83
C LYS A 210 8.19 11.55 0.84
N GLN A 211 8.95 12.63 1.08
CA GLN A 211 8.41 13.99 1.08
C GLN A 211 7.78 14.34 -0.28
N TYR A 212 8.46 14.00 -1.38
CA TYR A 212 7.92 14.24 -2.72
C TYR A 212 6.61 13.49 -2.95
N ILE A 213 6.52 12.23 -2.51
CA ILE A 213 5.28 11.42 -2.60
C ILE A 213 4.18 12.03 -1.71
N ASN A 214 4.52 12.54 -0.53
CA ASN A 214 3.56 13.25 0.32
C ASN A 214 2.93 14.44 -0.40
N ASP A 215 3.74 15.19 -1.13
CA ASP A 215 3.32 16.43 -1.77
C ASP A 215 2.53 16.16 -3.05
N THR A 216 2.99 15.20 -3.86
CA THR A 216 2.44 14.92 -5.20
C THR A 216 1.48 13.74 -5.27
N GLY A 217 1.49 12.85 -4.28
CA GLY A 217 0.69 11.62 -4.24
C GLY A 217 1.29 10.44 -5.01
N PHE A 218 2.34 10.63 -5.81
CA PHE A 218 2.99 9.51 -6.51
C PHE A 218 4.41 9.83 -6.96
N ARG A 219 5.25 8.80 -7.10
CA ARG A 219 6.59 8.97 -7.70
C ARG A 219 7.10 7.67 -8.28
N ARG A 220 7.86 7.78 -9.37
CA ARG A 220 8.62 6.64 -9.93
C ARG A 220 9.70 6.22 -8.93
N ILE A 221 9.67 4.94 -8.56
CA ILE A 221 10.61 4.35 -7.61
C ILE A 221 11.58 3.37 -8.29
N MET A 222 11.18 2.79 -9.43
CA MET A 222 11.96 1.76 -10.12
C MET A 222 11.67 1.74 -11.62
N ILE A 223 12.65 1.27 -12.40
CA ILE A 223 12.47 0.84 -13.80
C ILE A 223 12.90 -0.62 -13.88
N ILE A 224 12.11 -1.46 -14.53
CA ILE A 224 12.40 -2.88 -14.75
C ILE A 224 12.61 -3.09 -16.25
N ASP A 225 13.72 -3.73 -16.64
CA ASP A 225 13.92 -4.15 -18.02
C ASP A 225 13.04 -5.38 -18.31
N LEU A 226 12.20 -5.26 -19.34
CA LEU A 226 11.28 -6.32 -19.73
C LEU A 226 12.02 -7.34 -20.63
N PRO A 227 11.99 -8.63 -20.27
CA PRO A 227 12.65 -9.67 -21.04
C PRO A 227 11.96 -9.85 -22.39
N SER A 228 12.68 -10.12 -23.47
CA SER A 228 12.11 -10.16 -24.83
C SER A 228 11.24 -11.40 -25.15
N GLY A 229 11.06 -12.34 -24.22
CA GLY A 229 10.26 -13.57 -24.39
C GLY A 229 9.01 -13.66 -23.51
N GLU A 230 8.14 -14.64 -23.79
CA GLU A 230 6.98 -14.96 -22.92
C GLU A 230 7.46 -15.51 -21.57
N LEU A 231 6.92 -14.97 -20.47
CA LEU A 231 7.12 -15.54 -19.15
C LEU A 231 6.35 -16.86 -19.08
N SER A 232 7.03 -17.99 -18.92
CA SER A 232 6.33 -19.26 -18.70
C SER A 232 5.53 -19.17 -17.40
N PRO A 233 4.19 -19.27 -17.42
CA PRO A 233 3.39 -19.22 -16.21
C PRO A 233 3.75 -20.42 -15.32
N GLN A 234 3.99 -20.17 -14.03
CA GLN A 234 3.98 -21.25 -13.04
C GLN A 234 2.55 -21.80 -13.01
N LYS A 235 2.40 -23.08 -13.36
CA LYS A 235 1.23 -23.84 -12.91
C LYS A 235 1.41 -24.04 -11.42
N ASP A 236 0.49 -23.50 -10.62
CA ASP A 236 0.39 -23.86 -9.22
C ASP A 236 0.21 -25.40 -9.15
N GLU A 237 1.27 -26.11 -8.76
CA GLU A 237 1.20 -27.55 -8.55
C GLU A 237 0.34 -27.81 -7.32
N VAL A 238 -0.95 -28.03 -7.55
CA VAL A 238 -1.83 -28.70 -6.59
C VAL A 238 -1.31 -30.12 -6.44
N LYS A 239 -0.47 -30.34 -5.41
CA LYS A 239 -0.11 -31.68 -4.93
C LYS A 239 -1.40 -32.38 -4.50
N LYS A 240 -1.89 -33.26 -5.36
CA LYS A 240 -2.90 -34.27 -5.02
C LYS A 240 -2.17 -35.36 -4.25
N GLU A 241 -2.32 -35.38 -2.93
CA GLU A 241 -1.93 -36.52 -2.11
C GLU A 241 -2.84 -37.70 -2.49
N GLU A 242 -2.30 -38.69 -3.20
CA GLU A 242 -2.90 -40.00 -3.33
C GLU A 242 -2.63 -40.79 -2.05
N SER A 243 -3.66 -40.91 -1.22
CA SER A 243 -3.74 -41.92 -0.17
C SER A 243 -4.07 -43.27 -0.80
N GLY A 244 -3.04 -44.10 -0.99
CA GLY A 244 -3.24 -45.52 -1.23
C GLY A 244 -3.67 -46.19 0.07
N ASN A 245 -4.94 -46.60 0.16
CA ASN A 245 -5.41 -47.54 1.17
C ASN A 245 -6.08 -48.74 0.51
N THR A 246 -5.53 -49.90 0.85
CA THR A 246 -5.90 -51.26 0.46
C THR A 246 -7.24 -51.67 1.08
N GLY A 247 -8.08 -52.42 0.38
CA GLY A 247 -9.24 -53.07 0.98
C GLY A 247 -10.22 -53.66 -0.04
N ASP A 248 -10.15 -54.98 -0.17
CA ASP A 248 -11.02 -55.87 -0.95
C ASP A 248 -12.50 -55.89 -0.50
N GLU A 249 -13.31 -56.49 -1.37
CA GLU A 249 -14.59 -57.20 -1.16
C GLU A 249 -15.91 -56.56 -1.68
N THR A 250 -16.32 -57.11 -2.84
CA THR A 250 -17.63 -57.68 -3.20
C THR A 250 -18.93 -57.13 -2.60
N GLY A 251 -19.85 -56.71 -3.48
CA GLY A 251 -21.29 -56.67 -3.17
C GLY A 251 -22.14 -55.99 -4.22
N SER A 252 -22.67 -56.74 -5.20
CA SER A 252 -23.76 -56.29 -6.07
C SER A 252 -25.02 -55.96 -5.26
N LYS A 253 -25.64 -54.79 -5.49
CA LYS A 253 -27.05 -54.69 -5.92
C LYS A 253 -27.58 -53.26 -6.06
N LYS A 254 -28.35 -53.12 -7.14
CA LYS A 254 -29.61 -52.37 -7.30
C LYS A 254 -29.56 -50.84 -7.52
N VAL A 255 -29.82 -50.54 -8.78
CA VAL A 255 -30.53 -49.37 -9.32
C VAL A 255 -31.69 -48.96 -8.42
N GLU A 256 -31.71 -47.69 -8.01
CA GLU A 256 -32.94 -46.94 -7.83
C GLU A 256 -32.71 -45.47 -8.20
N GLU A 257 -33.38 -45.10 -9.28
CA GLU A 257 -33.47 -43.80 -9.91
C GLU A 257 -34.49 -42.97 -9.13
N LYS A 258 -34.07 -41.83 -8.57
CA LYS A 258 -34.98 -40.77 -8.08
C LYS A 258 -34.18 -39.52 -7.76
N GLU A 259 -34.35 -38.48 -8.58
CA GLU A 259 -34.80 -37.14 -8.16
C GLU A 259 -34.45 -36.10 -9.22
N THR A 260 -35.48 -35.47 -9.78
CA THR A 260 -35.38 -34.05 -10.13
C THR A 260 -36.79 -33.47 -10.03
N LYS A 261 -37.17 -33.08 -8.81
CA LYS A 261 -38.39 -32.28 -8.59
C LYS A 261 -37.99 -30.83 -8.75
N LYS A 262 -38.52 -30.20 -9.81
CA LYS A 262 -38.51 -28.75 -10.04
C LYS A 262 -39.04 -28.04 -8.79
N GLU A 263 -38.24 -27.14 -8.24
CA GLU A 263 -38.69 -26.14 -7.29
C GLU A 263 -39.06 -24.88 -8.09
N GLU A 264 -40.35 -24.58 -8.11
CA GLU A 264 -40.93 -23.41 -8.77
C GLU A 264 -40.66 -22.17 -7.89
N LEU A 265 -40.11 -21.11 -8.50
CA LEU A 265 -40.02 -19.79 -7.89
C LEU A 265 -41.43 -19.21 -7.66
N PRO A 266 -41.74 -18.67 -6.47
CA PRO A 266 -42.94 -17.87 -6.28
C PRO A 266 -42.81 -16.48 -6.95
N PRO A 267 -43.96 -15.89 -7.38
CA PRO A 267 -44.01 -14.68 -8.20
C PRO A 267 -43.65 -13.39 -7.45
N ALA A 268 -43.21 -12.42 -8.26
CA ALA A 268 -42.80 -11.07 -7.90
C ALA A 268 -43.85 -10.31 -7.08
N ILE A 269 -43.40 -9.71 -5.99
CA ILE A 269 -44.14 -8.71 -5.22
C ILE A 269 -43.86 -7.34 -5.85
N GLU A 270 -44.92 -6.71 -6.35
CA GLU A 270 -44.94 -5.31 -6.79
C GLU A 270 -44.85 -4.38 -5.59
N ASP A 271 -43.67 -3.86 -5.29
CA ASP A 271 -43.50 -2.75 -4.37
C ASP A 271 -43.78 -1.41 -5.07
N LYS A 272 -44.83 -0.75 -4.59
CA LYS A 272 -45.24 0.60 -4.96
C LYS A 272 -44.13 1.58 -4.59
N LYS A 273 -43.62 2.29 -5.60
CA LYS A 273 -42.81 3.50 -5.45
C LYS A 273 -43.68 4.64 -4.91
N ASP A 274 -43.47 5.02 -3.66
CA ASP A 274 -43.77 6.37 -3.19
C ASP A 274 -42.54 7.27 -3.48
N GLU A 275 -42.71 8.20 -4.41
CA GLU A 275 -41.73 9.25 -4.72
C GLU A 275 -41.73 10.32 -3.62
N PRO A 276 -40.59 10.60 -2.95
CA PRO A 276 -40.45 11.81 -2.17
C PRO A 276 -40.18 13.00 -3.10
N LYS A 277 -41.05 14.01 -3.00
CA LYS A 277 -40.92 15.33 -3.63
C LYS A 277 -39.53 15.92 -3.35
N LYS A 278 -38.79 16.21 -4.42
CA LYS A 278 -37.60 17.07 -4.42
C LYS A 278 -38.01 18.50 -4.05
N GLU A 279 -37.57 18.98 -2.89
CA GLU A 279 -37.45 20.41 -2.65
C GLU A 279 -36.21 20.94 -3.38
N GLU A 280 -36.43 21.91 -4.27
CA GLU A 280 -35.37 22.63 -4.97
C GLU A 280 -34.63 23.56 -3.98
N PRO A 281 -33.30 23.47 -3.86
CA PRO A 281 -32.54 24.48 -3.15
C PRO A 281 -32.47 25.76 -4.00
N LYS A 282 -32.95 26.86 -3.41
CA LYS A 282 -32.82 28.23 -3.92
C LYS A 282 -31.36 28.51 -4.29
N LYS A 283 -31.14 28.87 -5.55
CA LYS A 283 -29.91 29.54 -6.02
C LYS A 283 -29.81 30.90 -5.34
N GLU A 284 -28.90 31.06 -4.40
CA GLU A 284 -28.37 32.37 -4.04
C GLU A 284 -27.19 32.69 -4.95
N GLU A 285 -27.30 33.83 -5.63
CA GLU A 285 -26.30 34.40 -6.51
C GLU A 285 -25.06 34.85 -5.71
N PRO A 286 -23.83 34.42 -6.08
CA PRO A 286 -22.65 35.06 -5.56
C PRO A 286 -22.46 36.42 -6.24
N LYS A 287 -22.50 37.48 -5.43
CA LYS A 287 -22.10 38.83 -5.79
C LYS A 287 -20.69 38.82 -6.37
N LYS A 288 -20.55 39.37 -7.57
CA LYS A 288 -19.26 39.74 -8.19
C LYS A 288 -18.57 40.79 -7.32
N GLU A 289 -17.51 40.41 -6.62
CA GLU A 289 -16.49 41.35 -6.16
C GLU A 289 -15.43 41.50 -7.25
N GLU A 290 -15.38 42.70 -7.84
CA GLU A 290 -14.30 43.16 -8.70
C GLU A 290 -13.04 43.41 -7.88
N SER A 291 -12.17 42.41 -7.75
CA SER A 291 -10.79 42.66 -7.33
C SER A 291 -9.94 43.05 -8.54
N LYS A 292 -9.79 44.36 -8.76
CA LYS A 292 -8.68 44.93 -9.54
C LYS A 292 -7.38 44.48 -8.88
N ASN A 293 -6.61 43.60 -9.52
CA ASN A 293 -5.22 43.43 -9.15
C ASN A 293 -4.28 43.73 -10.31
N LYS A 294 -3.32 44.57 -9.97
CA LYS A 294 -2.45 45.36 -10.82
C LYS A 294 -1.36 44.45 -11.39
N LYS A 295 -1.10 44.60 -12.68
CA LYS A 295 0.08 44.06 -13.35
C LYS A 295 1.34 44.59 -12.66
N GLU A 296 2.15 43.70 -12.12
CA GLU A 296 3.57 43.95 -11.88
C GLU A 296 4.32 42.89 -12.68
N LYS A 297 4.98 43.37 -13.75
CA LYS A 297 5.87 42.60 -14.60
C LYS A 297 7.26 42.79 -14.02
N ASP A 298 7.77 41.79 -13.31
CA ASP A 298 9.19 41.70 -13.05
C ASP A 298 9.79 40.69 -14.03
N ASN A 299 10.57 41.24 -14.96
CA ASN A 299 11.47 40.52 -15.81
C ASN A 299 12.57 39.92 -14.93
N TYR A 300 12.60 38.60 -14.82
CA TYR A 300 13.75 37.88 -14.30
C TYR A 300 14.45 37.22 -15.49
N SER A 301 15.51 37.86 -15.98
CA SER A 301 16.53 37.25 -16.84
C SER A 301 17.66 36.81 -15.92
N ASP A 302 17.90 35.51 -15.83
CA ASP A 302 19.20 34.97 -15.46
C ASP A 302 19.60 34.00 -16.58
N ASP A 303 20.40 34.58 -17.48
CA ASP A 303 21.43 33.91 -18.27
C ASP A 303 22.39 33.22 -17.29
N ASP A 304 22.55 31.90 -17.40
CA ASP A 304 23.79 31.22 -17.01
C ASP A 304 23.90 29.92 -17.81
N GLY A 305 24.37 30.09 -19.05
CA GLY A 305 24.89 29.01 -19.86
C GLY A 305 26.20 28.49 -19.28
N ILE A 306 26.17 27.31 -18.69
CA ILE A 306 27.38 26.52 -18.44
C ILE A 306 27.58 25.60 -19.65
N ILE A 307 28.55 25.96 -20.50
CA ILE A 307 29.16 25.09 -21.49
C ILE A 307 30.20 24.23 -20.74
N ILE A 308 30.04 22.91 -20.77
CA ILE A 308 31.09 21.97 -20.37
C ILE A 308 31.65 21.36 -21.66
N ASN A 309 32.97 21.53 -21.84
CA ASN A 309 33.77 20.89 -22.89
C ASN A 309 33.74 19.36 -22.80
#